data_AF-A0A315WN19-F1
#
_entry.id   AF-A0A315WN19-F1
#
_cell.length_a   1.000
_cell.length_b   1.000
_cell.length_c   1.000
_cell.angle_alpha   90.00
_cell.angle_beta   90.00
_cell.angle_gamma   90.00
#
_symmetry.space_group_name_H-M   'P 1'
#
loop_
_entity.id
_entity.type
_entity.pdbx_description
1 polymer ?
#
loop_
_entity_poly.entity_id
_entity_poly.type
_entity_poly.pdbx_seq_one_letter_code
_entity_poly.pdbx_strand_id
1 'polypeptide(L)'
;MADESITLPLPGEEARKWAMLCHLSAVIGLFFPFGNVVAPLLLWLWKKDSDPYVDTQGKEALNFQITVTLAGMACVVTAALIIGSLMFPVVVIAAIVLAIMAAVKAKKGAAYRYPLAWRPLN
;
A
#
# COMPACT_ATOMS: atom_id res chain seq x y z
N MET A 1 -35.97 8.88 17.08
CA MET A 1 -34.65 8.58 17.66
C MET A 1 -33.71 8.45 16.49
N ALA A 2 -33.06 9.56 16.12
CA ALA A 2 -32.13 9.56 14.99
C ALA A 2 -30.96 8.64 15.33
N ASP A 3 -30.55 7.82 14.37
CA ASP A 3 -29.30 7.10 14.46
C ASP A 3 -28.18 8.13 14.46
N GLU A 4 -27.62 8.43 15.62
CA GLU A 4 -26.24 8.90 15.67
C GLU A 4 -25.36 7.75 15.16
N SER A 5 -25.28 7.60 13.83
CA SER A 5 -24.20 6.85 13.22
C SER A 5 -22.93 7.54 13.71
N ILE A 6 -22.19 6.89 14.62
CA ILE A 6 -20.97 7.44 15.20
C ILE A 6 -20.02 7.79 14.05
N THR A 7 -20.01 9.05 13.63
CA THR A 7 -19.01 9.56 12.71
C THR A 7 -17.74 9.67 13.53
N LEU A 8 -16.92 8.61 13.49
CA LEU A 8 -15.60 8.67 14.10
C LEU A 8 -14.89 9.94 13.59
N PRO A 9 -14.29 10.75 14.48
CA PRO A 9 -13.59 11.95 14.06
C PRO A 9 -12.54 11.60 13.01
N LEU A 10 -12.40 12.46 12.01
CA LEU A 10 -11.40 12.28 10.96
C LEU A 10 -10.02 12.11 11.61
N PRO A 11 -9.15 11.21 11.08
CA PRO A 11 -7.79 11.10 11.58
C PRO A 11 -7.06 12.43 11.51
N GLY A 12 -6.19 12.69 12.48
CA GLY A 12 -5.40 13.92 12.53
C GLY A 12 -4.57 14.14 11.28
N GLU A 13 -4.19 15.38 11.00
CA GLU A 13 -3.39 15.73 9.81
C GLU A 13 -2.06 14.96 9.75
N GLU A 14 -1.37 14.81 10.89
CA GLU A 14 -0.16 14.00 10.99
C GLU A 14 -0.42 12.52 10.64
N ALA A 15 -1.50 11.93 11.17
CA ALA A 15 -1.87 10.54 10.88
C ALA A 15 -2.14 10.35 9.38
N ARG A 16 -2.87 11.29 8.76
CA ARG A 16 -3.14 11.30 7.31
C ARG A 16 -1.86 11.40 6.49
N LYS A 17 -0.92 12.26 6.92
CA LYS A 17 0.39 12.41 6.28
C LYS A 17 1.19 11.10 6.34
N TRP A 18 1.31 10.48 7.50
CA TRP A 18 2.10 9.25 7.64
C TRP A 18 1.46 8.05 6.95
N ALA A 19 0.13 7.92 6.97
CA ALA A 19 -0.59 6.92 6.20
C ALA A 19 -0.37 7.09 4.68
N MET A 20 -0.45 8.32 4.18
CA MET A 20 -0.14 8.64 2.77
C MET A 20 1.31 8.26 2.42
N LEU A 21 2.26 8.60 3.28
CA LEU A 21 3.68 8.32 3.05
C LEU A 21 3.97 6.81 3.02
N CYS A 22 3.27 6.00 3.82
CA CYS A 22 3.38 4.54 3.72
C CYS A 22 2.99 4.02 2.33
N HIS A 23 1.96 4.57 1.69
CA HIS A 23 1.60 4.17 0.32
C HIS A 23 2.61 4.67 -0.72
N LEU A 24 3.07 5.92 -0.60
CA LEU A 24 3.99 6.52 -1.57
C LEU A 24 5.42 5.98 -1.49
N SER A 25 5.87 5.54 -0.32
CA SER A 25 7.22 5.03 -0.16
C SER A 25 7.50 3.78 -0.98
N ALA A 26 6.45 3.05 -1.40
CA ALA A 26 6.57 1.93 -2.31
C ALA A 26 7.27 2.29 -3.65
N VAL A 27 7.21 3.55 -4.08
CA VAL A 27 7.87 4.05 -5.31
C VAL A 27 9.39 3.88 -5.24
N ILE A 28 9.98 3.80 -4.04
CA ILE A 28 11.41 3.50 -3.86
C ILE A 28 11.82 2.18 -4.51
N GLY A 29 10.88 1.23 -4.64
CA GLY A 29 11.11 -0.04 -5.33
C GLY A 29 11.43 0.08 -6.83
N LEU A 30 11.17 1.23 -7.46
CA LEU A 30 11.57 1.47 -8.85
C LEU A 30 13.09 1.66 -9.00
N PHE A 31 13.77 2.04 -7.92
CA PHE A 31 15.21 2.32 -7.92
C PHE A 31 16.03 1.26 -7.20
N PHE A 32 15.42 0.56 -6.23
CA PHE A 32 16.09 -0.43 -5.40
C PHE A 32 15.30 -1.74 -5.38
N PRO A 33 15.94 -2.91 -5.62
CA PRO A 33 15.29 -4.20 -5.46
C PRO A 33 14.65 -4.33 -4.08
N PHE A 34 13.40 -4.80 -4.03
CA PHE A 34 12.57 -4.92 -2.81
C PHE A 34 12.29 -3.62 -2.05
N GLY A 35 12.71 -2.46 -2.59
CA GLY A 35 12.46 -1.15 -1.99
C GLY A 35 10.96 -0.84 -1.82
N ASN A 36 10.11 -1.45 -2.66
CA ASN A 36 8.66 -1.30 -2.58
C ASN A 36 8.07 -1.92 -1.30
N VAL A 37 8.75 -2.87 -0.66
CA VAL A 37 8.33 -3.50 0.61
C VAL A 37 9.10 -2.91 1.78
N VAL A 38 10.42 -2.76 1.64
CA VAL A 38 11.29 -2.28 2.73
C VAL A 38 10.93 -0.85 3.13
N ALA A 39 10.67 0.04 2.17
CA ALA A 39 10.34 1.42 2.46
C ALA A 39 9.01 1.61 3.23
N PRO A 40 7.87 1.02 2.81
CA PRO A 40 6.65 1.08 3.62
C PRO A 40 6.79 0.37 4.96
N LEU A 41 7.54 -0.75 5.03
CA LEU A 41 7.80 -1.44 6.29
C LEU A 41 8.50 -0.53 7.29
N LEU A 42 9.58 0.14 6.89
CA LEU A 42 10.33 1.05 7.78
C LEU A 42 9.47 2.24 8.24
N LEU A 43 8.71 2.85 7.32
CA LEU A 43 7.81 3.95 7.67
C LEU A 43 6.68 3.51 8.61
N TRP A 44 6.06 2.36 8.33
CA TRP A 44 5.01 1.81 9.17
C TRP A 44 5.56 1.46 10.55
N LEU A 45 6.69 0.76 10.67
CA LEU A 45 7.30 0.43 11.96
C LEU A 45 7.63 1.69 12.79
N TRP A 46 8.05 2.77 12.15
CA TRP A 46 8.32 4.04 12.84
C TRP A 46 7.04 4.71 13.37
N LYS A 47 5.90 4.56 12.69
CA LYS A 47 4.70 5.37 12.95
C LYS A 47 3.45 4.59 13.36
N LYS A 48 3.50 3.26 13.37
CA LYS A 48 2.35 2.39 13.68
C LYS A 48 1.72 2.70 15.03
N ASP A 49 2.52 3.03 16.05
CA ASP A 49 2.02 3.26 17.41
C ASP A 49 1.53 4.71 17.62
N SER A 50 1.61 5.57 16.60
CA SER A 50 1.21 6.98 16.71
C SER A 50 -0.28 7.23 16.50
N ASP A 51 -0.95 6.41 15.66
CA ASP A 51 -2.37 6.53 15.37
C ASP A 51 -2.90 5.21 14.76
N PRO A 52 -4.07 4.67 15.20
CA PRO A 52 -4.66 3.46 14.63
C PRO A 52 -4.89 3.51 13.12
N TYR A 53 -5.14 4.70 12.57
CA TYR A 53 -5.27 4.92 11.13
C TYR A 53 -3.94 4.69 10.40
N VAL A 54 -2.82 5.11 10.99
CA VAL A 54 -1.48 4.87 10.44
C VAL A 54 -1.13 3.39 10.50
N ASP A 55 -1.45 2.70 11.60
CA ASP A 55 -1.25 1.24 11.68
C ASP A 55 -2.03 0.51 10.58
N THR A 56 -3.32 0.82 10.45
CA THR A 56 -4.21 0.17 9.48
C THR A 56 -3.76 0.44 8.04
N GLN A 57 -3.46 1.69 7.68
CA GLN A 57 -3.06 2.05 6.32
C GLN A 57 -1.62 1.62 5.99
N GLY A 58 -0.73 1.60 6.99
CA GLY A 58 0.63 1.10 6.85
C GLY A 58 0.68 -0.40 6.60
N LYS A 59 -0.07 -1.20 7.38
CA LYS A 59 -0.25 -2.64 7.13
C LYS A 59 -0.84 -2.91 5.74
N GLU A 60 -1.86 -2.16 5.35
CA GLU A 60 -2.51 -2.33 4.04
C GLU A 60 -1.55 -1.98 2.88
N ALA A 61 -0.74 -0.92 3.00
CA ALA A 61 0.33 -0.61 2.05
C ALA A 61 1.33 -1.77 1.95
N LEU A 62 1.80 -2.27 3.09
CA LEU A 62 2.80 -3.34 3.15
C LEU A 62 2.26 -4.66 2.58
N ASN A 63 1.04 -5.06 2.96
CA ASN A 63 0.33 -6.22 2.44
C ASN A 63 0.20 -6.19 0.92
N PHE A 64 -0.18 -5.03 0.36
CA PHE A 64 -0.25 -4.88 -1.09
C PHE A 64 1.12 -4.96 -1.76
N GLN A 65 2.15 -4.36 -1.19
CA GLN A 65 3.50 -4.42 -1.79
C GLN A 65 4.14 -5.81 -1.70
N ILE A 66 3.82 -6.59 -0.67
CA ILE A 66 4.14 -8.02 -0.62
C ILE A 66 3.43 -8.75 -1.78
N THR A 67 2.15 -8.47 -1.99
CA THR A 67 1.36 -9.06 -3.09
C THR A 67 1.97 -8.71 -4.46
N VAL A 68 2.30 -7.43 -4.68
CA VAL A 68 2.95 -6.95 -5.92
C VAL A 68 4.30 -7.63 -6.13
N THR A 69 5.11 -7.78 -5.07
CA THR A 69 6.40 -8.46 -5.13
C THR A 69 6.23 -9.92 -5.58
N LEU A 70 5.28 -10.64 -4.98
CA LEU A 70 4.98 -12.03 -5.35
C LEU A 70 4.49 -12.15 -6.80
N ALA A 71 3.60 -11.25 -7.23
CA ALA A 71 3.14 -11.19 -8.62
C ALA A 71 4.29 -10.89 -9.59
N GLY A 72 5.19 -9.97 -9.24
CA GLY A 72 6.39 -9.66 -10.00
C GLY A 72 7.34 -10.86 -10.11
N MET A 73 7.57 -11.58 -9.01
CA MET A 73 8.36 -12.82 -9.01
C MET A 73 7.75 -13.90 -9.92
N ALA A 74 6.41 -14.07 -9.87
CA ALA A 74 5.72 -15.00 -10.77
C ALA A 74 5.89 -14.62 -12.25
N CYS A 75 5.87 -13.31 -12.57
CA CYS A 75 6.15 -12.81 -13.92
C CYS A 75 7.59 -13.13 -14.34
N VAL A 76 8.58 -12.97 -13.45
CA VAL A 76 9.97 -13.31 -13.74
C VAL A 76 10.14 -14.82 -14.01
N VAL A 77 9.53 -15.67 -13.18
CA VAL A 77 9.58 -17.14 -13.36
C VAL A 77 8.95 -17.58 -14.68
N THR A 78 7.87 -16.91 -15.10
CA THR A 78 7.14 -17.23 -16.33
C THR A 78 7.60 -16.40 -17.55
N ALA A 79 8.70 -15.65 -17.43
CA ALA A 79 9.17 -14.76 -18.50
C ALA A 79 9.57 -15.53 -19.78
N ALA A 80 10.14 -16.73 -19.66
CA ALA A 80 10.48 -17.59 -20.80
C ALA A 80 9.26 -18.00 -21.64
N LEU A 81 8.06 -17.92 -21.07
CA LEU A 81 6.78 -18.21 -21.75
C LEU A 81 6.17 -16.97 -22.42
N ILE A 82 6.89 -15.84 -22.49
CA ILE A 82 6.46 -14.52 -22.99
C ILE A 82 5.37 -13.85 -22.14
N ILE A 83 4.43 -14.61 -21.59
CA ILE A 83 3.34 -14.12 -20.74
C ILE A 83 3.87 -13.35 -19.52
N GLY A 84 4.93 -13.84 -18.88
CA GLY A 84 5.55 -13.16 -17.74
C GLY A 84 6.10 -11.78 -18.12
N SER A 85 6.76 -11.68 -19.27
CA SER A 85 7.30 -10.42 -19.80
C SER A 85 6.20 -9.43 -20.17
N LEU A 86 5.05 -9.90 -20.70
CA LEU A 86 3.90 -9.05 -21.02
C LEU A 86 3.15 -8.59 -19.76
N MET A 87 3.04 -9.45 -18.74
CA MET A 87 2.33 -9.14 -17.50
C MET A 87 3.14 -8.27 -16.54
N PHE A 88 4.47 -8.38 -16.52
CA PHE A 88 5.32 -7.59 -15.63
C PHE A 88 5.06 -6.06 -15.69
N PRO A 89 5.06 -5.39 -16.86
CA PRO A 89 4.75 -3.96 -16.92
C PRO A 89 3.32 -3.65 -16.47
N VAL A 90 2.36 -4.54 -16.71
CA VAL A 90 0.98 -4.39 -16.24
C VAL A 90 0.92 -4.38 -14.72
N VAL A 91 1.63 -5.31 -14.06
CA VAL A 91 1.72 -5.38 -12.60
C VAL A 91 2.36 -4.10 -12.03
N VAL A 92 3.45 -3.62 -12.62
CA VAL A 92 4.12 -2.39 -12.17
C VAL A 92 3.22 -1.16 -12.31
N ILE A 93 2.57 -0.99 -13.47
CA ILE A 93 1.66 0.15 -13.72
C ILE A 93 0.47 0.10 -12.76
N ALA A 94 -0.16 -1.07 -12.60
CA ALA A 94 -1.27 -1.25 -11.67
C ALA A 94 -0.86 -0.93 -10.23
N ALA A 95 0.32 -1.39 -9.81
CA ALA A 95 0.86 -1.10 -8.47
C ALA A 95 1.05 0.40 -8.22
N ILE A 96 1.63 1.13 -9.18
CA ILE A 96 1.84 2.58 -9.08
C ILE A 96 0.50 3.32 -9.02
N VAL A 97 -0.44 3.01 -9.93
CA VAL A 97 -1.75 3.66 -9.99
C VAL A 97 -2.53 3.44 -8.70
N LEU A 98 -2.59 2.19 -8.22
CA LEU A 98 -3.28 1.86 -6.97
C LEU A 98 -2.61 2.54 -5.77
N ALA A 99 -1.27 2.61 -5.71
CA ALA A 99 -0.55 3.27 -4.63
C ALA A 99 -0.81 4.78 -4.58
N ILE A 100 -0.88 5.45 -5.74
CA ILE A 100 -1.25 6.87 -5.82
C ILE A 100 -2.69 7.08 -5.36
N MET A 101 -3.63 6.25 -5.80
CA MET A 101 -5.03 6.34 -5.36
C MET A 101 -5.17 6.13 -3.85
N ALA A 102 -4.45 5.16 -3.30
CA ALA A 102 -4.40 4.90 -1.87
C ALA A 102 -3.82 6.10 -1.11
N ALA A 103 -2.71 6.67 -1.57
CA ALA A 103 -2.09 7.85 -0.99
C ALA A 103 -3.04 9.06 -1.00
N VAL A 104 -3.72 9.33 -2.12
CA VAL A 104 -4.68 10.44 -2.23
C VAL A 104 -5.86 10.26 -1.28
N LYS A 105 -6.41 9.05 -1.17
CA LYS A 105 -7.49 8.74 -0.21
C LYS A 105 -7.00 8.82 1.23
N ALA A 106 -5.80 8.30 1.51
CA ALA A 106 -5.18 8.34 2.83
C ALA A 106 -4.99 9.78 3.31
N LYS A 107 -4.49 10.65 2.41
CA LYS A 107 -4.36 12.10 2.64
C LYS A 107 -5.70 12.76 2.94
N LYS A 108 -6.83 12.26 2.46
CA LYS A 108 -8.19 12.77 2.77
C LYS A 108 -8.79 12.18 4.05
N GLY A 109 -8.08 11.30 4.75
CA GLY A 109 -8.60 10.59 5.94
C GLY A 109 -9.51 9.41 5.60
N ALA A 110 -9.60 9.05 4.33
CA ALA A 110 -10.38 7.89 3.88
C ALA A 110 -9.46 6.66 3.78
N ALA A 111 -9.81 5.61 4.51
CA ALA A 111 -9.12 4.33 4.43
C ALA A 111 -9.20 3.77 2.99
N TYR A 112 -8.05 3.38 2.44
CA TYR A 112 -8.01 2.63 1.20
C TYR A 112 -7.84 1.15 1.49
N ARG A 113 -8.42 0.31 0.63
CA ARG A 113 -8.26 -1.14 0.66
C ARG A 113 -7.92 -1.59 -0.75
N TYR A 114 -6.72 -2.10 -0.94
CA TYR A 114 -6.24 -2.53 -2.25
C TYR A 114 -7.02 -3.76 -2.74
N PRO A 115 -7.42 -3.78 -4.01
CA PRO A 115 -7.95 -4.99 -4.62
C PRO A 115 -6.86 -6.06 -4.66
N LEU A 116 -7.26 -7.33 -4.50
CA LEU A 116 -6.39 -8.51 -4.61
C LEU A 116 -5.20 -8.57 -3.63
N ALA A 117 -5.08 -7.63 -2.69
CA ALA A 117 -4.02 -7.68 -1.68
C ALA A 117 -4.19 -8.90 -0.76
N TRP A 118 -3.15 -9.73 -0.69
CA TRP A 118 -2.99 -10.73 0.35
C TRP A 118 -2.63 -10.02 1.66
N ARG A 119 -3.32 -10.36 2.75
CA ARG A 119 -3.25 -9.65 4.04
C ARG A 119 -2.73 -10.56 5.17
N PRO A 120 -1.44 -10.92 5.17
CA PRO A 120 -0.85 -11.66 6.28
C PRO A 120 -0.74 -10.81 7.56
N LEU A 121 -0.66 -9.48 7.44
CA LEU A 121 -0.67 -8.57 8.58
C LEU A 121 -2.11 -8.13 8.86
N ASN A 122 -2.63 -8.51 10.04
CA ASN A 122 -3.96 -8.16 10.55
C ASN A 122 -3.90 -7.08 11.65
#